data_AF-A0A1W1Y7P0-F1
#
_entry.id   AF-A0A1W1Y7P0-F1
#
_cell.length_a   1.000
_cell.length_b   1.000
_cell.length_c   1.000
_cell.angle_alpha   90.00
_cell.angle_beta   90.00
_cell.angle_gamma   90.00
#
_symmetry.space_group_name_H-M   'P 1'
#
loop_
_entity.id
_entity.type
_entity.pdbx_description
1 polymer ?
#
loop_
_entity_poly.entity_id
_entity_poly.type
_entity_poly.pdbx_seq_one_letter_code
_entity_poly.pdbx_strand_id
1 'polypeptide(L)'
;MKKIIATIVLAATLTVLGGCSKMSDEEKADALLDTTYKYCDLIKAIDVEEFYAYNVESFEDVEDYWINRLSMEENYLYTEDEARVYRLVADSFSYTVDEDSLTVDKNTGHVSVTFEMIDYDDLRLYYPFPEELHFTAECAMTRTVTLDIEFVLEKEYWYCSNYERVYQTLFDFTLKDFIYADHIEDICNEEIYWYGTSQSGDHVNSYVNAQTLNPGLIFDTTVPSDFNTVSLEVFYEGESILYLAHTYTTELRIAAYPDLTDDTGLYFREGEYTAYCYNGYGDVIATSSVHVYVDVEPAVIGSELLWSNCGGSNSSPGYTNVSHIHCSLQYEGPLNVSDIHYVVEYDGEVISVSYGRDSVDIVATGDTDLIYPVAEDPQYLAPGRYTITFYDSDDEILVQDSCGVAYVPDYDHTGF
;
A
#
# COMPACT_ATOMS: atom_id res chain seq x y z
N MET A 1 47.93 -4.59 -10.92
CA MET A 1 48.76 -5.25 -11.96
C MET A 1 48.88 -4.31 -13.17
N LYS A 2 49.44 -3.09 -13.00
CA LYS A 2 49.24 -1.91 -13.87
C LYS A 2 50.38 -1.59 -14.87
N LYS A 3 51.20 -2.56 -15.32
CA LYS A 3 52.42 -2.23 -16.12
C LYS A 3 52.74 -3.12 -17.33
N ILE A 4 51.84 -4.00 -17.78
CA ILE A 4 52.16 -4.90 -18.91
C ILE A 4 51.36 -4.58 -20.20
N ILE A 5 50.25 -3.87 -20.13
CA ILE A 5 49.31 -3.72 -21.27
C ILE A 5 49.69 -2.60 -22.26
N ALA A 6 50.54 -1.64 -21.86
CA ALA A 6 51.00 -0.55 -22.74
C ALA A 6 51.87 -1.01 -23.95
N THR A 7 52.21 -2.30 -24.05
CA THR A 7 53.13 -2.80 -25.09
C THR A 7 52.42 -3.34 -26.33
N ILE A 8 51.12 -3.68 -26.27
CA ILE A 8 50.40 -4.23 -27.44
C ILE A 8 49.76 -3.12 -28.28
N VAL A 9 49.24 -2.05 -27.65
CA VAL A 9 48.61 -0.92 -28.37
C VAL A 9 49.64 0.01 -29.05
N LEU A 10 50.87 0.08 -28.53
CA LEU A 10 51.94 0.91 -29.12
C LEU A 10 52.60 0.32 -30.37
N ALA A 11 52.34 -0.94 -30.72
CA ALA A 11 52.90 -1.55 -31.92
C ALA A 11 52.13 -1.17 -33.20
N ALA A 12 50.88 -0.71 -33.10
CA ALA A 12 50.04 -0.33 -34.24
C ALA A 12 50.16 1.16 -34.65
N THR A 13 50.86 1.99 -33.89
CA THR A 13 50.92 3.46 -34.10
C THR A 13 52.10 3.97 -34.93
N LEU A 14 52.96 3.10 -35.47
CA LEU A 14 54.13 3.51 -36.27
C LEU A 14 54.03 3.12 -37.75
N THR A 15 53.06 3.71 -38.47
CA THR A 15 53.21 4.06 -39.90
C THR A 15 52.12 5.07 -40.31
N VAL A 16 52.25 6.30 -39.83
CA VAL A 16 51.55 7.46 -40.42
C VAL A 16 52.53 8.07 -41.42
N LEU A 17 52.24 7.95 -42.72
CA LEU A 17 52.55 8.93 -43.77
C LEU A 17 51.98 8.44 -45.11
N GLY A 18 50.81 9.00 -45.49
CA GLY A 18 50.41 9.23 -46.88
C GLY A 18 49.86 8.04 -47.67
N GLY A 19 48.54 7.84 -47.64
CA GLY A 19 47.84 7.06 -48.66
C GLY A 19 46.34 7.28 -48.59
N CYS A 20 45.74 7.82 -49.64
CA CYS A 20 44.34 7.50 -49.95
C CYS A 20 44.24 5.98 -49.97
N SER A 21 43.39 5.38 -49.13
CA SER A 21 43.18 3.94 -49.14
C SER A 21 42.83 3.51 -50.55
N LYS A 22 43.61 2.58 -51.11
CA LYS A 22 43.44 2.08 -52.48
C LYS A 22 42.32 1.04 -52.61
N MET A 23 41.57 0.80 -51.53
CA MET A 23 40.44 -0.12 -51.55
C MET A 23 39.40 0.38 -52.55
N SER A 24 38.97 -0.53 -53.42
CA SER A 24 37.77 -0.37 -54.24
C SER A 24 36.54 -0.26 -53.34
N ASP A 25 35.45 0.27 -53.89
CA ASP A 25 34.20 0.41 -53.13
C ASP A 25 33.64 -0.96 -52.68
N GLU A 26 33.86 -2.01 -53.48
CA GLU A 26 33.50 -3.40 -53.13
C GLU A 26 34.33 -3.92 -51.95
N GLU A 27 35.66 -3.75 -51.98
CA GLU A 27 36.54 -4.13 -50.86
C GLU A 27 36.20 -3.34 -49.57
N LYS A 28 35.79 -2.08 -49.70
CA LYS A 28 35.34 -1.27 -48.55
C LYS A 28 34.05 -1.78 -47.96
N ALA A 29 33.08 -2.14 -48.79
CA ALA A 29 31.79 -2.68 -48.36
C ALA A 29 31.97 -4.03 -47.66
N ASP A 30 32.74 -4.95 -48.24
CA ASP A 30 33.05 -6.25 -47.62
C ASP A 30 33.76 -6.08 -46.28
N ALA A 31 34.75 -5.18 -46.21
CA ALA A 31 35.46 -4.89 -44.97
C ALA A 31 34.55 -4.25 -43.92
N LEU A 32 33.65 -3.35 -44.31
CA LEU A 32 32.67 -2.74 -43.40
C LEU A 32 31.72 -3.79 -42.83
N LEU A 33 31.25 -4.71 -43.66
CA LEU A 33 30.33 -5.77 -43.24
C LEU A 33 31.02 -6.74 -42.26
N ASP A 34 32.24 -7.18 -42.56
CA ASP A 34 33.06 -8.01 -41.65
C ASP A 34 33.32 -7.29 -40.31
N THR A 35 33.65 -5.99 -40.35
CA THR A 35 33.77 -5.18 -39.14
C THR A 35 32.45 -5.09 -38.38
N THR A 36 31.31 -4.97 -39.07
CA THR A 36 29.98 -4.89 -38.43
C THR A 36 29.67 -6.17 -37.67
N TYR A 37 29.89 -7.34 -38.26
CA TYR A 37 29.70 -8.63 -37.59
C TYR A 37 30.59 -8.76 -36.36
N LYS A 38 31.89 -8.44 -36.50
CA LYS A 38 32.83 -8.45 -35.36
C LYS A 38 32.39 -7.52 -34.25
N TYR A 39 31.97 -6.30 -34.58
CA TYR A 39 31.49 -5.33 -33.61
C TYR A 39 30.25 -5.85 -32.86
N CYS A 40 29.30 -6.46 -33.57
CA CYS A 40 28.11 -7.04 -32.96
C CYS A 40 28.41 -8.28 -32.09
N ASP A 41 29.37 -9.12 -32.51
CA ASP A 41 29.85 -10.25 -31.72
C ASP A 41 30.49 -9.78 -30.41
N LEU A 42 31.26 -8.68 -30.44
CA LEU A 42 31.78 -8.06 -29.23
C LEU A 42 30.65 -7.54 -28.34
N ILE A 43 29.61 -6.90 -28.91
CA ILE A 43 28.44 -6.38 -28.17
C ILE A 43 27.78 -7.52 -27.40
N LYS A 44 27.56 -8.64 -28.09
CA LYS A 44 26.99 -9.85 -27.51
C LYS A 44 27.87 -10.48 -26.43
N ALA A 45 29.20 -10.48 -26.63
CA ALA A 45 30.14 -11.02 -25.65
C ALA A 45 30.37 -10.07 -24.45
N ILE A 46 29.92 -8.82 -24.55
CA ILE A 46 30.17 -7.75 -23.58
C ILE A 46 31.69 -7.61 -23.33
N ASP A 47 32.50 -7.79 -24.38
CA ASP A 47 33.95 -7.69 -24.26
C ASP A 47 34.36 -6.21 -24.30
N VAL A 48 34.31 -5.59 -23.11
CA VAL A 48 34.55 -4.15 -22.98
C VAL A 48 35.96 -3.76 -23.40
N GLU A 49 36.94 -4.64 -23.13
CA GLU A 49 38.34 -4.39 -23.46
C GLU A 49 38.58 -4.43 -24.99
N GLU A 50 37.94 -5.35 -25.71
CA GLU A 50 38.07 -5.44 -27.16
C GLU A 50 37.27 -4.38 -27.93
N PHE A 51 36.17 -3.84 -27.36
CA PHE A 51 35.43 -2.72 -27.99
C PHE A 51 36.33 -1.53 -28.33
N TYR A 52 37.33 -1.25 -27.49
CA TYR A 52 38.21 -0.09 -27.68
C TYR A 52 38.96 -0.11 -29.00
N ALA A 53 39.25 -1.30 -29.53
CA ALA A 53 39.94 -1.43 -30.80
C ALA A 53 39.10 -1.00 -32.01
N TYR A 54 37.77 -0.89 -31.85
CA TYR A 54 36.81 -0.65 -32.93
C TYR A 54 36.11 0.71 -32.86
N ASN A 55 36.49 1.61 -31.95
CA ASN A 55 35.86 2.93 -31.82
C ASN A 55 36.81 4.06 -32.26
N VAL A 56 36.25 5.13 -32.84
CA VAL A 56 37.03 6.25 -33.42
C VAL A 56 37.80 7.06 -32.36
N GLU A 57 37.26 7.19 -31.16
CA GLU A 57 37.88 7.94 -30.06
C GLU A 57 38.39 6.99 -28.97
N SER A 58 39.59 7.26 -28.46
CA SER A 58 40.08 6.59 -27.26
C SER A 58 39.24 7.07 -26.07
N PHE A 59 38.55 6.13 -25.44
CA PHE A 59 37.65 6.32 -24.31
C PHE A 59 38.32 6.81 -23.02
N GLU A 60 39.51 7.41 -23.00
CA GLU A 60 40.29 7.60 -21.75
C GLU A 60 39.48 8.26 -20.60
N ASP A 61 38.49 9.10 -20.89
CA ASP A 61 37.62 9.74 -19.89
C ASP A 61 36.33 8.96 -19.53
N VAL A 62 35.90 7.97 -20.34
CA VAL A 62 34.64 7.19 -20.19
C VAL A 62 34.86 5.67 -20.12
N GLU A 63 36.10 5.21 -20.26
CA GLU A 63 36.54 3.81 -20.21
C GLU A 63 36.13 3.16 -18.88
N ASP A 64 36.55 3.80 -17.78
CA ASP A 64 36.23 3.34 -16.43
C ASP A 64 34.71 3.30 -16.18
N TYR A 65 33.95 4.21 -16.79
CA TYR A 65 32.49 4.22 -16.65
C TYR A 65 31.88 2.96 -17.26
N TRP A 66 32.20 2.66 -18.53
CA TRP A 66 31.61 1.51 -19.22
C TRP A 66 32.18 0.18 -18.72
N ILE A 67 33.46 0.09 -18.34
CA ILE A 67 34.02 -1.14 -17.73
C ILE A 67 33.29 -1.48 -16.45
N ASN A 68 33.17 -0.53 -15.51
CA ASN A 68 32.51 -0.82 -14.24
C ASN A 68 31.04 -1.19 -14.45
N ARG A 69 30.38 -0.57 -15.43
CA ARG A 69 28.96 -0.76 -15.73
C ARG A 69 28.66 -2.06 -16.47
N LEU A 70 29.45 -2.40 -17.48
CA LEU A 70 29.23 -3.58 -18.32
C LEU A 70 29.93 -4.83 -17.76
N SER A 71 30.75 -4.68 -16.71
CA SER A 71 31.24 -5.84 -15.96
C SER A 71 30.09 -6.66 -15.37
N MET A 72 28.97 -6.00 -15.05
CA MET A 72 27.77 -6.61 -14.45
C MET A 72 28.14 -7.55 -13.29
N GLU A 73 29.14 -7.19 -12.49
CA GLU A 73 29.54 -7.93 -11.28
C GLU A 73 29.04 -7.21 -10.03
N GLU A 74 28.93 -7.95 -8.92
CA GLU A 74 28.72 -7.35 -7.61
C GLU A 74 29.83 -6.34 -7.32
N ASN A 75 29.47 -5.07 -7.18
CA ASN A 75 30.39 -3.99 -6.92
C ASN A 75 29.66 -2.78 -6.29
N TYR A 76 30.22 -1.58 -6.40
CA TYR A 76 29.59 -0.38 -5.82
C TYR A 76 28.40 0.16 -6.64
N LEU A 77 28.22 -0.32 -7.87
CA LEU A 77 27.09 -0.01 -8.75
C LEU A 77 25.96 -1.03 -8.61
N TYR A 78 26.29 -2.31 -8.38
CA TYR A 78 25.33 -3.41 -8.41
C TYR A 78 25.46 -4.31 -7.19
N THR A 79 24.30 -4.67 -6.64
CA THR A 79 24.15 -5.84 -5.77
C THR A 79 24.41 -7.14 -6.55
N GLU A 80 24.68 -8.25 -5.86
CA GLU A 80 24.88 -9.56 -6.49
C GLU A 80 23.68 -9.95 -7.37
N ASP A 81 22.48 -9.62 -6.91
CA ASP A 81 21.23 -9.96 -7.55
C ASP A 81 20.95 -9.10 -8.79
N GLU A 82 21.17 -7.79 -8.70
CA GLU A 82 21.11 -6.90 -9.86
C GLU A 82 22.10 -7.34 -10.94
N ALA A 83 23.34 -7.66 -10.53
CA ALA A 83 24.37 -8.17 -11.43
C ALA A 83 23.92 -9.45 -12.15
N ARG A 84 23.25 -10.37 -11.45
CA ARG A 84 22.69 -11.59 -12.06
C ARG A 84 21.57 -11.28 -13.07
N VAL A 85 20.65 -10.38 -12.75
CA VAL A 85 19.57 -9.94 -13.68
C VAL A 85 20.17 -9.31 -14.93
N TYR A 86 21.13 -8.38 -14.76
CA TYR A 86 21.73 -7.67 -15.87
C TYR A 86 22.50 -8.61 -16.80
N ARG A 87 23.26 -9.56 -16.23
CA ARG A 87 23.92 -10.61 -17.03
C ARG A 87 22.91 -11.45 -17.78
N LEU A 88 21.80 -11.83 -17.15
CA LEU A 88 20.76 -12.63 -17.81
C LEU A 88 20.19 -11.92 -19.05
N VAL A 89 19.88 -10.62 -18.92
CA VAL A 89 19.43 -9.80 -20.06
C VAL A 89 20.52 -9.73 -21.12
N ALA A 90 21.78 -9.51 -20.73
CA ALA A 90 22.87 -9.36 -21.68
C ALA A 90 23.26 -10.66 -22.40
N ASP A 91 23.26 -11.80 -21.69
CA ASP A 91 23.49 -13.14 -22.23
C ASP A 91 22.41 -13.55 -23.25
N SER A 92 21.22 -12.94 -23.16
CA SER A 92 20.14 -13.16 -24.12
C SER A 92 20.33 -12.44 -25.46
N PHE A 93 21.36 -11.59 -25.59
CA PHE A 93 21.59 -10.80 -26.80
C PHE A 93 21.79 -11.70 -28.02
N SER A 94 21.00 -11.40 -29.04
CA SER A 94 21.20 -11.88 -30.40
C SER A 94 21.04 -10.71 -31.37
N TYR A 95 21.56 -10.87 -32.58
CA TYR A 95 21.48 -9.80 -33.58
C TYR A 95 21.32 -10.36 -34.99
N THR A 96 20.75 -9.54 -35.87
CA THR A 96 20.68 -9.74 -37.31
C THR A 96 21.16 -8.48 -38.01
N VAL A 97 22.16 -8.61 -38.89
CA VAL A 97 22.68 -7.52 -39.71
C VAL A 97 21.85 -7.45 -41.00
N ASP A 98 21.31 -6.28 -41.31
CA ASP A 98 20.64 -6.03 -42.60
C ASP A 98 21.68 -5.67 -43.65
N GLU A 99 22.20 -6.68 -44.36
CA GLU A 99 23.24 -6.47 -45.39
C GLU A 99 22.75 -5.57 -46.54
N ASP A 100 21.45 -5.54 -46.82
CA ASP A 100 20.85 -4.70 -47.86
C ASP A 100 20.81 -3.21 -47.46
N SER A 101 20.94 -2.91 -46.16
CA SER A 101 21.03 -1.54 -45.63
C SER A 101 22.44 -0.94 -45.75
N LEU A 102 23.45 -1.74 -46.13
CA LEU A 102 24.83 -1.30 -46.15
C LEU A 102 25.02 -0.17 -47.17
N THR A 103 25.59 0.94 -46.71
CA THR A 103 26.09 1.97 -47.62
C THR A 103 27.51 2.40 -47.26
N VAL A 104 28.25 2.78 -48.29
CA VAL A 104 29.59 3.34 -48.19
C VAL A 104 29.63 4.63 -49.01
N ASP A 105 29.97 5.75 -48.35
CA ASP A 105 30.33 7.00 -49.02
C ASP A 105 31.75 7.41 -48.60
N LYS A 106 32.70 7.21 -49.51
CA LYS A 106 34.14 7.50 -49.32
C LYS A 106 34.76 6.77 -48.13
N ASN A 107 34.69 7.41 -46.96
CA ASN A 107 35.30 6.96 -45.70
C ASN A 107 34.25 6.89 -44.58
N THR A 108 32.96 6.96 -44.90
CA THR A 108 31.87 6.74 -43.96
C THR A 108 31.03 5.59 -44.45
N GLY A 109 30.55 4.77 -43.53
CA GLY A 109 29.66 3.66 -43.82
C GLY A 109 28.55 3.57 -42.79
N HIS A 110 27.43 2.98 -43.18
CA HIS A 110 26.38 2.63 -42.24
C HIS A 110 25.81 1.25 -42.54
N VAL A 111 25.39 0.55 -41.50
CA VAL A 111 24.68 -0.72 -41.56
C VAL A 111 23.62 -0.75 -40.46
N SER A 112 22.38 -1.07 -40.80
CA SER A 112 21.30 -1.29 -39.84
C SER A 112 21.43 -2.69 -39.22
N VAL A 113 21.37 -2.76 -37.90
CA VAL A 113 21.45 -4.00 -37.13
C VAL A 113 20.27 -4.08 -36.19
N THR A 114 19.59 -5.22 -36.16
CA THR A 114 18.49 -5.49 -35.25
C THR A 114 18.96 -6.42 -34.15
N PHE A 115 18.92 -5.94 -32.90
CA PHE A 115 19.21 -6.69 -31.69
C PHE A 115 17.92 -7.21 -31.07
N GLU A 116 17.94 -8.44 -30.57
CA GLU A 116 16.88 -9.03 -29.77
C GLU A 116 17.46 -9.46 -28.42
N MET A 117 16.74 -9.15 -27.34
CA MET A 117 17.11 -9.45 -25.96
C MET A 117 15.85 -9.59 -25.11
N ILE A 118 15.97 -10.18 -23.93
CA ILE A 118 14.89 -10.17 -22.93
C ILE A 118 14.50 -8.73 -22.61
N ASP A 119 13.20 -8.46 -22.51
CA ASP A 119 12.68 -7.17 -22.07
C ASP A 119 12.85 -7.00 -20.57
N TYR A 120 13.78 -6.13 -20.18
CA TYR A 120 14.03 -5.82 -18.78
C TYR A 120 12.79 -5.23 -18.08
N ASP A 121 11.97 -4.43 -18.77
CA ASP A 121 10.79 -3.83 -18.13
C ASP A 121 9.74 -4.90 -17.80
N ASP A 122 9.65 -5.95 -18.63
CA ASP A 122 8.84 -7.14 -18.37
C ASP A 122 9.39 -7.91 -17.16
N LEU A 123 10.70 -8.20 -17.14
CA LEU A 123 11.35 -8.85 -15.99
C LEU A 123 11.08 -8.13 -14.66
N ARG A 124 11.17 -6.80 -14.66
CA ARG A 124 10.97 -5.96 -13.46
C ARG A 124 9.52 -6.00 -12.96
N LEU A 125 8.54 -6.15 -13.85
CA LEU A 125 7.13 -6.17 -13.46
C LEU A 125 6.70 -7.46 -12.77
N TYR A 126 7.39 -8.56 -13.06
CA TYR A 126 6.91 -9.87 -12.63
C TYR A 126 7.67 -10.47 -11.45
N TYR A 127 8.90 -10.06 -11.12
CA TYR A 127 9.69 -10.83 -10.14
C TYR A 127 10.63 -9.99 -9.27
N PRO A 128 10.43 -10.00 -7.94
CA PRO A 128 11.28 -9.32 -6.98
C PRO A 128 12.39 -10.24 -6.46
N PHE A 129 12.38 -11.55 -6.77
CA PHE A 129 13.27 -12.50 -6.11
C PHE A 129 14.37 -13.02 -7.04
N PRO A 130 15.65 -12.80 -6.69
CA PRO A 130 16.80 -13.23 -7.48
C PRO A 130 16.97 -14.74 -7.60
N GLU A 131 16.37 -15.51 -6.68
CA GLU A 131 16.48 -16.97 -6.67
C GLU A 131 15.73 -17.64 -7.84
N GLU A 132 14.67 -16.99 -8.34
CA GLU A 132 13.79 -17.54 -9.40
C GLU A 132 14.18 -17.09 -10.82
N LEU A 133 15.22 -16.26 -10.94
CA LEU A 133 15.68 -15.62 -12.19
C LEU A 133 15.80 -16.58 -13.39
N HIS A 134 16.20 -17.83 -13.17
CA HIS A 134 16.35 -18.81 -14.26
C HIS A 134 15.01 -19.20 -14.89
N PHE A 135 13.96 -19.42 -14.10
CA PHE A 135 12.65 -19.80 -14.63
C PHE A 135 12.01 -18.61 -15.36
N THR A 136 12.23 -17.41 -14.83
CA THR A 136 11.74 -16.15 -15.39
C THR A 136 12.33 -15.86 -16.76
N ALA A 137 13.62 -16.12 -16.97
CA ALA A 137 14.30 -15.90 -18.25
C ALA A 137 13.62 -16.63 -19.42
N GLU A 138 13.11 -17.84 -19.17
CA GLU A 138 12.46 -18.66 -20.19
C GLU A 138 11.05 -18.16 -20.55
N CYS A 139 10.42 -17.41 -19.65
CA CYS A 139 9.05 -16.91 -19.81
C CYS A 139 8.97 -15.43 -20.18
N ALA A 140 10.05 -14.68 -19.98
CA ALA A 140 10.09 -13.25 -20.21
C ALA A 140 9.89 -12.91 -21.69
N MET A 141 9.18 -11.81 -21.95
CA MET A 141 9.04 -11.30 -23.31
C MET A 141 10.40 -10.85 -23.86
N THR A 142 10.57 -10.92 -25.18
CA THR A 142 11.73 -10.32 -25.85
C THR A 142 11.41 -8.93 -26.37
N ARG A 143 12.38 -8.03 -26.30
CA ARG A 143 12.37 -6.72 -26.96
C ARG A 143 13.32 -6.73 -28.15
N THR A 144 12.89 -6.07 -29.22
CA THR A 144 13.69 -5.89 -30.43
C THR A 144 14.07 -4.41 -30.59
N VAL A 145 15.34 -4.14 -30.87
CA VAL A 145 15.89 -2.79 -31.07
C VAL A 145 16.66 -2.74 -32.38
N THR A 146 16.24 -1.91 -33.32
CA THR A 146 16.98 -1.68 -34.57
C THR A 146 17.81 -0.40 -34.47
N LEU A 147 19.10 -0.51 -34.76
CA LEU A 147 20.08 0.57 -34.69
C LEU A 147 20.80 0.72 -36.03
N ASP A 148 20.99 1.95 -36.46
CA ASP A 148 21.91 2.28 -37.55
C ASP A 148 23.31 2.46 -36.97
N ILE A 149 24.21 1.52 -37.25
CA ILE A 149 25.60 1.60 -36.79
C ILE A 149 26.41 2.37 -37.84
N GLU A 150 27.05 3.46 -37.40
CA GLU A 150 27.81 4.35 -38.25
C GLU A 150 29.30 4.08 -38.07
N PHE A 151 30.03 3.96 -39.18
CA PHE A 151 31.46 3.70 -39.18
C PHE A 151 32.24 4.75 -39.97
N VAL A 152 33.48 4.99 -39.56
CA VAL A 152 34.46 5.81 -40.25
C VAL A 152 35.68 4.96 -40.60
N LEU A 153 36.12 5.04 -41.86
CA LEU A 153 37.33 4.38 -42.35
C LEU A 153 38.55 5.25 -42.04
N GLU A 154 39.39 4.79 -41.12
CA GLU A 154 40.68 5.40 -40.84
C GLU A 154 41.81 4.48 -41.27
N LYS A 155 42.64 4.97 -42.21
CA LYS A 155 43.69 4.18 -42.88
C LYS A 155 43.10 2.97 -43.61
N GLU A 156 43.02 1.83 -42.95
CA GLU A 156 42.61 0.54 -43.51
C GLU A 156 41.59 -0.19 -42.60
N TYR A 157 41.11 0.47 -41.54
CA TYR A 157 40.19 -0.12 -40.57
C TYR A 157 38.95 0.75 -40.39
N TRP A 158 37.80 0.08 -40.28
CA TRP A 158 36.52 0.71 -39.96
C TRP A 158 36.36 0.81 -38.45
N TYR A 159 35.91 1.96 -37.98
CA TYR A 159 35.70 2.26 -36.57
C TYR A 159 34.27 2.79 -36.37
N CYS A 160 33.56 2.28 -35.38
CA CYS A 160 32.23 2.77 -35.02
C CYS A 160 32.33 4.21 -34.50
N SER A 161 31.61 5.13 -35.12
CA SER A 161 31.60 6.56 -34.79
C SER A 161 30.44 6.96 -33.89
N ASN A 162 29.37 6.16 -33.83
CA ASN A 162 28.18 6.44 -32.99
C ASN A 162 28.03 5.45 -31.82
N TYR A 163 29.15 4.91 -31.33
CA TYR A 163 29.21 3.88 -30.28
C TYR A 163 28.45 4.27 -29.00
N GLU A 164 28.48 5.53 -28.57
CA GLU A 164 27.81 5.97 -27.34
C GLU A 164 26.31 5.73 -27.42
N ARG A 165 25.72 6.06 -28.57
CA ARG A 165 24.30 5.87 -28.83
C ARG A 165 23.95 4.39 -28.84
N VAL A 166 24.78 3.56 -29.48
CA VAL A 166 24.60 2.11 -29.51
C VAL A 166 24.58 1.56 -28.08
N TYR A 167 25.59 1.90 -27.27
CA TYR A 167 25.73 1.39 -25.90
C TYR A 167 24.63 1.91 -24.97
N GLN A 168 24.34 3.20 -25.02
CA GLN A 168 23.25 3.78 -24.23
C GLN A 168 21.92 3.14 -24.56
N THR A 169 21.67 2.79 -25.82
CA THR A 169 20.38 2.19 -26.22
C THR A 169 20.31 0.72 -25.81
N LEU A 170 21.37 -0.07 -26.06
CA LEU A 170 21.34 -1.51 -25.78
C LEU A 170 21.43 -1.82 -24.28
N PHE A 171 22.21 -1.03 -23.54
CA PHE A 171 22.48 -1.23 -22.11
C PHE A 171 21.73 -0.26 -21.20
N ASP A 172 20.67 0.39 -21.70
CA ASP A 172 19.82 1.31 -20.93
C ASP A 172 19.23 0.66 -19.67
N PHE A 173 18.96 -0.65 -19.74
CA PHE A 173 18.43 -1.44 -18.63
C PHE A 173 19.34 -1.41 -17.39
N THR A 174 20.65 -1.24 -17.57
CA THR A 174 21.58 -1.12 -16.44
C THR A 174 21.38 0.18 -15.64
N LEU A 175 20.68 1.18 -16.20
CA LEU A 175 20.39 2.49 -15.58
C LEU A 175 19.10 2.47 -14.77
N LYS A 176 18.32 1.40 -14.87
CA LYS A 176 17.03 1.29 -14.20
C LYS A 176 17.25 0.63 -12.84
N ASP A 177 16.71 1.23 -11.79
CA ASP A 177 16.74 0.62 -10.46
C ASP A 177 15.89 -0.66 -10.46
N PHE A 178 16.44 -1.73 -9.89
CA PHE A 178 15.68 -2.94 -9.61
C PHE A 178 14.85 -2.67 -8.35
N ILE A 179 13.54 -2.61 -8.50
CA ILE A 179 12.63 -2.51 -7.36
C ILE A 179 12.37 -3.93 -6.90
N TYR A 180 13.14 -4.37 -5.91
CA TYR A 180 12.78 -5.54 -5.13
C TYR A 180 11.43 -5.21 -4.47
N ALA A 181 10.38 -5.98 -4.78
CA ALA A 181 9.26 -6.02 -3.85
C ALA A 181 9.83 -6.59 -2.56
N ASP A 182 9.75 -5.82 -1.49
CA ASP A 182 10.20 -6.28 -0.19
C ASP A 182 9.54 -7.63 0.09
N HIS A 183 10.30 -8.59 0.62
CA HIS A 183 9.76 -9.84 1.16
C HIS A 183 8.75 -9.46 2.24
N ILE A 184 7.50 -9.25 1.85
CA ILE A 184 6.48 -8.75 2.77
C ILE A 184 6.23 -9.79 3.87
N GLU A 185 6.51 -11.06 3.58
CA GLU A 185 6.59 -12.13 4.58
C GLU A 185 7.65 -11.90 5.67
N ASP A 186 8.79 -11.28 5.38
CA ASP A 186 9.89 -11.09 6.34
C ASP A 186 9.63 -9.94 7.34
N ILE A 187 8.70 -9.04 7.00
CA ILE A 187 8.35 -7.84 7.79
C ILE A 187 6.96 -7.94 8.42
N CYS A 188 6.18 -8.94 8.02
CA CYS A 188 4.87 -9.20 8.56
C CYS A 188 5.00 -10.07 9.81
N ASN A 189 4.35 -9.68 10.91
CA ASN A 189 4.35 -10.48 12.14
C ASN A 189 3.43 -11.73 12.04
N GLU A 190 3.15 -12.22 10.81
CA GLU A 190 2.27 -13.34 10.44
C GLU A 190 0.81 -13.28 10.95
N GLU A 191 0.43 -12.31 11.77
CA GLU A 191 -0.88 -12.24 12.41
C GLU A 191 -1.77 -11.13 11.84
N ILE A 192 -2.96 -11.53 11.35
CA ILE A 192 -4.07 -10.60 11.11
C ILE A 192 -4.77 -10.37 12.46
N TYR A 193 -4.82 -9.10 12.88
CA TYR A 193 -5.64 -8.68 14.00
C TYR A 193 -7.08 -8.46 13.55
N TRP A 194 -7.99 -8.68 14.47
CA TRP A 194 -9.40 -8.34 14.29
C TRP A 194 -9.80 -7.29 15.32
N TYR A 195 -10.54 -6.30 14.87
CA TYR A 195 -11.25 -5.34 15.71
C TYR A 195 -12.73 -5.35 15.37
N GLY A 196 -13.61 -5.09 16.32
CA GLY A 196 -15.05 -5.08 16.06
C GLY A 196 -15.81 -4.53 17.25
N THR A 197 -17.09 -4.20 17.05
CA THR A 197 -17.96 -3.94 18.19
C THR A 197 -18.10 -5.23 19.01
N SER A 198 -18.22 -5.09 20.34
CA SER A 198 -18.57 -6.20 21.26
C SER A 198 -17.64 -7.43 21.21
N GLN A 199 -16.34 -7.19 21.30
CA GLN A 199 -15.37 -8.24 21.61
C GLN A 199 -15.72 -8.90 22.95
N SER A 200 -15.96 -10.21 22.95
CA SER A 200 -16.25 -10.94 24.18
C SER A 200 -15.01 -10.99 25.05
N GLY A 201 -15.05 -10.44 26.27
CA GLY A 201 -13.93 -10.49 27.21
C GLY A 201 -13.48 -11.91 27.58
N ASP A 202 -14.33 -12.91 27.37
CA ASP A 202 -14.11 -14.31 27.77
C ASP A 202 -13.50 -15.21 26.68
N HIS A 203 -13.38 -14.72 25.43
CA HIS A 203 -12.92 -15.52 24.31
C HIS A 203 -11.98 -14.72 23.41
N VAL A 204 -10.76 -15.25 23.23
CA VAL A 204 -9.80 -14.75 22.24
C VAL A 204 -10.36 -15.10 20.85
N ASN A 205 -10.40 -14.10 19.95
CA ASN A 205 -10.87 -14.24 18.57
C ASN A 205 -12.36 -14.56 18.39
N SER A 206 -13.23 -14.01 19.25
CA SER A 206 -14.66 -13.99 18.96
C SER A 206 -15.35 -12.69 19.33
N TYR A 207 -16.49 -12.47 18.68
CA TYR A 207 -17.36 -11.31 18.88
C TYR A 207 -18.78 -11.79 19.11
N VAL A 208 -19.53 -11.07 19.95
CA VAL A 208 -20.95 -11.36 20.21
C VAL A 208 -21.74 -10.18 19.69
N ASN A 209 -22.76 -10.40 18.87
CA ASN A 209 -23.61 -9.34 18.31
C ASN A 209 -22.79 -8.26 17.58
N ALA A 210 -21.80 -8.69 16.78
CA ALA A 210 -20.90 -7.80 16.07
C ALA A 210 -21.65 -7.01 14.98
N GLN A 211 -21.48 -5.69 14.96
CA GLN A 211 -21.99 -4.79 13.90
C GLN A 211 -20.87 -4.33 12.96
N THR A 212 -19.64 -4.38 13.45
CA THR A 212 -18.43 -4.13 12.68
C THR A 212 -17.39 -5.23 12.91
N LEU A 213 -16.65 -5.55 11.85
CA LEU A 213 -15.46 -6.40 11.89
C LEU A 213 -14.38 -5.73 11.05
N ASN A 214 -13.16 -5.66 11.55
CA ASN A 214 -12.04 -4.99 10.92
C ASN A 214 -10.82 -5.92 10.99
N PRO A 215 -10.65 -6.79 9.98
CA PRO A 215 -9.39 -7.49 9.81
C PRO A 215 -8.33 -6.51 9.32
N GLY A 216 -7.15 -6.59 9.93
CA GLY A 216 -5.99 -5.83 9.50
C GLY A 216 -4.70 -6.60 9.72
N LEU A 217 -3.71 -6.35 8.88
CA LEU A 217 -2.39 -6.94 9.01
C LEU A 217 -1.50 -6.06 9.90
N ILE A 218 -0.75 -6.66 10.83
CA ILE A 218 0.26 -5.95 11.63
C ILE A 218 1.62 -6.04 10.93
N PHE A 219 2.25 -4.90 10.69
CA PHE A 219 3.61 -4.83 10.13
C PHE A 219 4.58 -4.18 11.10
N ASP A 220 5.85 -4.55 10.95
CA ASP A 220 6.93 -3.76 11.52
C ASP A 220 7.12 -2.47 10.69
N THR A 221 6.55 -1.36 11.17
CA THR A 221 6.69 -0.04 10.52
C THR A 221 8.12 0.50 10.51
N THR A 222 9.08 -0.17 11.15
CA THR A 222 10.49 0.23 11.13
C THR A 222 11.21 -0.24 9.87
N VAL A 223 10.63 -1.17 9.10
CA VAL A 223 11.13 -1.57 7.79
C VAL A 223 10.38 -0.79 6.70
N PRO A 224 11.08 -0.03 5.83
CA PRO A 224 10.45 0.60 4.68
C PRO A 224 9.88 -0.47 3.76
N SER A 225 8.60 -0.39 3.40
CA SER A 225 7.98 -1.42 2.56
C SER A 225 6.88 -0.87 1.67
N ASP A 226 6.77 -1.40 0.44
CA ASP A 226 5.69 -1.04 -0.48
C ASP A 226 4.43 -1.90 -0.26
N PHE A 227 3.57 -1.42 0.64
CA PHE A 227 2.29 -2.07 0.96
C PHE A 227 1.26 -2.00 -0.16
N ASN A 228 1.53 -1.28 -1.27
CA ASN A 228 0.59 -1.24 -2.39
C ASN A 228 0.47 -2.59 -3.10
N THR A 229 1.33 -3.56 -2.79
CA THR A 229 1.26 -4.91 -3.36
C THR A 229 0.39 -5.88 -2.55
N VAL A 230 -0.05 -5.50 -1.35
CA VAL A 230 -0.86 -6.37 -0.47
C VAL A 230 -2.32 -6.34 -0.90
N SER A 231 -2.97 -7.50 -0.92
CA SER A 231 -4.43 -7.59 -1.00
C SER A 231 -5.00 -8.29 0.23
N LEU A 232 -6.26 -7.99 0.54
CA LEU A 232 -7.01 -8.55 1.66
C LEU A 232 -8.30 -9.16 1.12
N GLU A 233 -8.54 -10.43 1.44
CA GLU A 233 -9.79 -11.13 1.14
C GLU A 233 -10.42 -11.64 2.43
N VAL A 234 -11.73 -11.50 2.54
CA VAL A 234 -12.50 -12.01 3.68
C VAL A 234 -13.53 -13.01 3.19
N PHE A 235 -13.66 -14.09 3.94
CA PHE A 235 -14.57 -15.20 3.71
C PHE A 235 -15.55 -15.33 4.88
N TYR A 236 -16.77 -15.74 4.58
CA TYR A 236 -17.76 -16.20 5.56
C TYR A 236 -18.14 -17.64 5.23
N GLU A 237 -17.95 -18.57 6.17
CA GLU A 237 -18.24 -20.00 5.98
C GLU A 237 -17.62 -20.59 4.68
N GLY A 238 -16.42 -20.11 4.32
CA GLY A 238 -15.68 -20.55 3.13
C GLY A 238 -16.08 -19.87 1.82
N GLU A 239 -17.05 -18.94 1.81
CA GLU A 239 -17.41 -18.15 0.64
C GLU A 239 -16.77 -16.75 0.71
N SER A 240 -16.13 -16.31 -0.38
CA SER A 240 -15.52 -14.98 -0.47
C SER A 240 -16.61 -13.90 -0.46
N ILE A 241 -16.50 -12.96 0.48
CA ILE A 241 -17.46 -11.87 0.69
C ILE A 241 -16.87 -10.49 0.37
N LEU A 242 -15.55 -10.36 0.39
CA LEU A 242 -14.84 -9.12 0.11
C LEU A 242 -13.44 -9.42 -0.40
N TYR A 243 -13.04 -8.76 -1.50
CA TYR A 243 -11.67 -8.72 -1.97
C TYR A 243 -11.26 -7.25 -2.19
N LEU A 244 -10.13 -6.85 -1.62
CA LEU A 244 -9.58 -5.51 -1.75
C LEU A 244 -8.12 -5.58 -2.19
N ALA A 245 -7.82 -5.00 -3.35
CA ALA A 245 -6.46 -4.85 -3.83
C ALA A 245 -5.78 -3.62 -3.20
N HIS A 246 -4.46 -3.71 -3.00
CA HIS A 246 -3.60 -2.62 -2.54
C HIS A 246 -3.99 -2.07 -1.16
N THR A 247 -4.45 -2.95 -0.28
CA THR A 247 -4.76 -2.63 1.12
C THR A 247 -4.53 -3.85 2.00
N TYR A 248 -4.28 -3.58 3.27
CA TYR A 248 -3.99 -4.57 4.30
C TYR A 248 -4.93 -4.45 5.51
N THR A 249 -5.90 -3.54 5.46
CA THR A 249 -6.94 -3.37 6.47
C THR A 249 -8.24 -2.95 5.81
N THR A 250 -9.36 -3.32 6.41
CA THR A 250 -10.69 -2.90 5.99
C THR A 250 -11.65 -2.88 7.15
N GLU A 251 -12.74 -2.15 7.02
CA GLU A 251 -13.85 -2.18 7.96
C GLU A 251 -15.09 -2.75 7.28
N LEU A 252 -15.51 -3.94 7.72
CA LEU A 252 -16.81 -4.51 7.41
C LEU A 252 -17.85 -3.88 8.33
N ARG A 253 -18.90 -3.32 7.74
CA ARG A 253 -20.07 -2.79 8.44
C ARG A 253 -21.33 -3.46 7.89
N ILE A 254 -22.25 -3.87 8.77
CA ILE A 254 -23.52 -4.49 8.36
C ILE A 254 -24.28 -3.69 7.28
N ALA A 255 -24.23 -2.36 7.33
CA ALA A 255 -24.90 -1.48 6.36
C ALA A 255 -24.37 -1.63 4.92
N ALA A 256 -23.13 -2.10 4.74
CA ALA A 256 -22.52 -2.35 3.44
C ALA A 256 -22.77 -3.80 2.94
N TYR A 257 -23.16 -4.71 3.83
CA TYR A 257 -23.31 -6.15 3.54
C TYR A 257 -24.61 -6.71 4.15
N PRO A 258 -25.79 -6.29 3.67
CA PRO A 258 -27.08 -6.72 4.22
C PRO A 258 -27.28 -8.23 4.15
N ASP A 259 -26.71 -8.91 3.15
CA ASP A 259 -26.81 -10.36 2.99
C ASP A 259 -25.99 -11.15 4.03
N LEU A 260 -25.12 -10.48 4.79
CA LEU A 260 -24.34 -11.07 5.87
C LEU A 260 -24.92 -10.78 7.25
N THR A 261 -26.15 -10.25 7.31
CA THR A 261 -26.82 -9.99 8.58
C THR A 261 -27.56 -11.21 9.12
N ASP A 262 -27.75 -11.23 10.43
CA ASP A 262 -28.63 -12.19 11.11
C ASP A 262 -30.11 -11.94 10.78
N ASP A 263 -31.02 -12.75 11.34
CA ASP A 263 -32.46 -12.62 11.08
C ASP A 263 -33.06 -11.28 11.55
N THR A 264 -32.39 -10.56 12.46
CA THR A 264 -32.80 -9.23 12.92
C THR A 264 -32.34 -8.11 11.98
N GLY A 265 -31.33 -8.36 11.15
CA GLY A 265 -30.69 -7.34 10.31
C GLY A 265 -29.77 -6.39 11.08
N LEU A 266 -29.54 -6.61 12.38
CA LEU A 266 -28.80 -5.71 13.26
C LEU A 266 -27.36 -6.16 13.54
N TYR A 267 -27.05 -7.44 13.32
CA TYR A 267 -25.72 -8.01 13.56
C TYR A 267 -25.23 -8.78 12.34
N PHE A 268 -23.92 -9.01 12.29
CA PHE A 268 -23.38 -10.05 11.43
C PHE A 268 -23.96 -11.41 11.81
N ARG A 269 -24.24 -12.23 10.80
CA ARG A 269 -24.74 -13.58 10.97
C ARG A 269 -23.74 -14.42 11.77
N GLU A 270 -24.26 -15.33 12.59
CA GLU A 270 -23.43 -16.31 13.31
C GLU A 270 -22.61 -17.16 12.33
N GLY A 271 -21.34 -17.40 12.66
CA GLY A 271 -20.45 -18.26 11.89
C GLY A 271 -18.99 -17.83 11.94
N GLU A 272 -18.17 -18.55 11.17
CA GLU A 272 -16.74 -18.25 11.02
C GLU A 272 -16.48 -17.23 9.91
N TYR A 273 -15.70 -16.21 10.26
CA TYR A 273 -15.16 -15.22 9.33
C TYR A 273 -13.64 -15.39 9.25
N THR A 274 -13.12 -15.57 8.05
CA THR A 274 -11.69 -15.78 7.81
C THR A 274 -11.14 -14.69 6.91
N ALA A 275 -10.03 -14.08 7.31
CA ALA A 275 -9.31 -13.11 6.50
C ALA A 275 -8.01 -13.74 6.00
N TYR A 276 -7.68 -13.44 4.74
CA TYR A 276 -6.43 -13.78 4.09
C TYR A 276 -5.80 -12.49 3.57
N CYS A 277 -4.53 -12.28 3.91
CA CYS A 277 -3.71 -11.28 3.23
C CYS A 277 -2.84 -11.99 2.22
N TYR A 278 -2.74 -11.41 1.02
CA TYR A 278 -1.87 -11.90 -0.04
C TYR A 278 -0.81 -10.87 -0.36
N ASN A 279 0.37 -11.34 -0.78
CA ASN A 279 1.37 -10.48 -1.41
C ASN A 279 0.98 -10.16 -2.87
N GLY A 280 1.82 -9.39 -3.56
CA GLY A 280 1.61 -9.02 -4.97
C GLY A 280 1.60 -10.20 -5.95
N TYR A 281 1.98 -11.40 -5.51
CA TYR A 281 2.00 -12.64 -6.28
C TYR A 281 0.72 -13.47 -6.09
N GLY A 282 -0.12 -13.11 -5.12
CA GLY A 282 -1.29 -13.88 -4.74
C GLY A 282 -0.99 -15.03 -3.78
N ASP A 283 0.20 -15.09 -3.18
CA ASP A 283 0.49 -16.04 -2.11
C ASP A 283 -0.06 -15.51 -0.78
N VAL A 284 -0.60 -16.42 0.03
CA VAL A 284 -1.09 -16.08 1.37
C VAL A 284 0.09 -15.80 2.29
N ILE A 285 0.17 -14.56 2.79
CA ILE A 285 1.21 -14.13 3.75
C ILE A 285 0.72 -14.13 5.19
N ALA A 286 -0.60 -14.03 5.41
CA ALA A 286 -1.20 -14.17 6.72
C ALA A 286 -2.65 -14.63 6.61
N THR A 287 -3.10 -15.36 7.64
CA THR A 287 -4.49 -15.81 7.75
C THR A 287 -4.93 -15.79 9.21
N SER A 288 -6.19 -15.41 9.45
CA SER A 288 -6.79 -15.44 10.78
C SER A 288 -8.29 -15.62 10.66
N SER A 289 -8.87 -16.39 11.57
CA SER A 289 -10.32 -16.58 11.69
C SER A 289 -10.84 -16.04 13.01
N VAL A 290 -12.05 -15.49 12.98
CA VAL A 290 -12.84 -15.15 14.16
C VAL A 290 -14.22 -15.77 14.07
N HIS A 291 -14.80 -16.07 15.22
CA HIS A 291 -16.19 -16.54 15.29
C HIS A 291 -17.11 -15.41 15.75
N VAL A 292 -18.19 -15.18 15.02
CA VAL A 292 -19.28 -14.28 15.45
C VAL A 292 -20.38 -15.13 16.06
N TYR A 293 -20.75 -14.82 17.28
CA TYR A 293 -21.94 -15.36 17.94
C TYR A 293 -23.07 -14.33 17.84
N VAL A 294 -24.29 -14.80 17.61
CA VAL A 294 -25.51 -13.98 17.74
C VAL A 294 -26.23 -14.44 18.99
N ASP A 295 -26.25 -13.60 20.03
CA ASP A 295 -27.03 -13.86 21.22
C ASP A 295 -28.39 -13.19 21.09
N VAL A 296 -29.43 -14.02 21.00
CA VAL A 296 -30.83 -13.63 20.84
C VAL A 296 -31.49 -13.18 22.13
N GLU A 297 -30.85 -13.38 23.29
CA GLU A 297 -31.25 -12.65 24.50
C GLU A 297 -30.32 -11.44 24.66
N PRO A 298 -30.77 -10.21 24.34
CA PRO A 298 -30.05 -9.04 24.81
C PRO A 298 -30.22 -9.00 26.33
N ALA A 299 -29.32 -9.67 27.05
CA ALA A 299 -29.05 -9.29 28.41
C ALA A 299 -28.57 -7.84 28.31
N VAL A 300 -29.44 -6.88 28.60
CA VAL A 300 -29.03 -5.50 28.90
C VAL A 300 -28.21 -5.61 30.19
N ILE A 301 -26.91 -5.85 30.04
CA ILE A 301 -25.99 -5.95 31.17
C ILE A 301 -25.67 -4.52 31.57
N GLY A 302 -26.29 -4.06 32.66
CA GLY A 302 -25.93 -2.81 33.31
C GLY A 302 -26.35 -1.56 32.54
N SER A 303 -27.63 -1.20 32.64
CA SER A 303 -28.11 0.13 32.31
C SER A 303 -27.96 1.06 33.53
N GLU A 304 -27.12 2.08 33.45
CA GLU A 304 -27.03 3.14 34.46
C GLU A 304 -27.25 4.52 33.84
N LEU A 305 -27.66 5.48 34.65
CA LEU A 305 -27.81 6.87 34.22
C LEU A 305 -26.56 7.66 34.61
N LEU A 306 -25.91 8.27 33.61
CA LEU A 306 -24.83 9.23 33.85
C LEU A 306 -25.39 10.64 33.93
N TRP A 307 -25.20 11.26 35.09
CA TRP A 307 -25.64 12.61 35.37
C TRP A 307 -24.49 13.59 35.14
N SER A 308 -24.66 14.49 34.18
CA SER A 308 -23.65 15.51 33.89
C SER A 308 -23.83 16.75 34.75
N ASN A 309 -22.71 17.36 35.14
CA ASN A 309 -22.65 18.64 35.87
C ASN A 309 -23.42 18.67 37.21
N CYS A 310 -23.63 17.52 37.86
CA CYS A 310 -24.20 17.48 39.20
C CYS A 310 -23.12 17.75 40.27
N GLY A 311 -23.49 18.36 41.39
CA GLY A 311 -22.60 18.60 42.54
C GLY A 311 -22.42 17.38 43.46
N GLY A 312 -22.94 16.20 43.07
CA GLY A 312 -22.91 14.96 43.84
C GLY A 312 -22.23 13.81 43.09
N SER A 313 -22.26 12.59 43.64
CA SER A 313 -21.92 11.39 42.89
C SER A 313 -23.09 10.98 41.98
N ASN A 314 -22.82 10.20 40.93
CA ASN A 314 -23.87 9.64 40.06
C ASN A 314 -24.89 8.78 40.82
N SER A 315 -24.55 8.27 42.00
CA SER A 315 -25.46 7.51 42.86
C SER A 315 -26.41 8.37 43.71
N SER A 316 -26.25 9.70 43.69
CA SER A 316 -27.10 10.66 44.39
C SER A 316 -26.91 12.07 43.79
N PRO A 317 -27.27 12.27 42.51
CA PRO A 317 -27.02 13.53 41.80
C PRO A 317 -27.83 14.67 42.42
N GLY A 318 -27.13 15.75 42.74
CA GLY A 318 -27.72 16.96 43.31
C GLY A 318 -27.34 18.18 42.49
N TYR A 319 -28.31 19.05 42.24
CA TYR A 319 -28.13 20.30 41.50
C TYR A 319 -28.57 21.47 42.36
N THR A 320 -27.84 22.59 42.28
CA THR A 320 -28.21 23.85 42.95
C THR A 320 -28.25 24.96 41.93
N ASN A 321 -29.36 25.70 41.86
CA ASN A 321 -29.55 26.80 40.90
C ASN A 321 -29.15 26.41 39.48
N VAL A 322 -29.67 25.26 39.03
CA VAL A 322 -29.32 24.71 37.72
C VAL A 322 -30.33 25.18 36.67
N SER A 323 -29.84 25.56 35.50
CA SER A 323 -30.66 25.91 34.34
C SER A 323 -30.82 24.75 33.35
N HIS A 324 -30.02 23.69 33.50
CA HIS A 324 -29.96 22.54 32.61
C HIS A 324 -29.57 21.26 33.35
N ILE A 325 -30.40 20.22 33.28
CA ILE A 325 -30.05 18.85 33.67
C ILE A 325 -29.81 18.07 32.39
N HIS A 326 -28.66 17.39 32.32
CA HIS A 326 -28.33 16.45 31.26
C HIS A 326 -28.07 15.08 31.86
N CYS A 327 -28.72 14.07 31.30
CA CYS A 327 -28.59 12.68 31.70
C CYS A 327 -28.49 11.80 30.46
N SER A 328 -27.57 10.83 30.43
CA SER A 328 -27.48 9.84 29.36
C SER A 328 -27.61 8.42 29.90
N LEU A 329 -28.31 7.59 29.16
CA LEU A 329 -28.35 6.15 29.34
C LEU A 329 -27.00 5.58 28.95
N GLN A 330 -26.29 4.98 29.91
CA GLN A 330 -25.20 4.06 29.61
C GLN A 330 -25.77 2.67 29.55
N TYR A 331 -25.38 1.93 28.52
CA TYR A 331 -25.77 0.56 28.32
C TYR A 331 -24.58 -0.19 27.73
N GLU A 332 -24.38 -1.43 28.16
CA GLU A 332 -23.48 -2.35 27.48
C GLU A 332 -24.32 -3.26 26.58
N GLY A 333 -23.87 -3.42 25.34
CA GLY A 333 -24.55 -4.24 24.35
C GLY A 333 -25.37 -3.44 23.35
N PRO A 334 -26.08 -4.15 22.47
CA PRO A 334 -26.67 -3.55 21.29
C PRO A 334 -28.11 -3.08 21.56
N LEU A 335 -28.24 -1.94 22.22
CA LEU A 335 -29.52 -1.27 22.39
C LEU A 335 -29.86 -0.48 21.12
N ASN A 336 -30.97 -0.81 20.45
CA ASN A 336 -31.47 0.03 19.39
C ASN A 336 -32.16 1.26 19.98
N VAL A 337 -31.49 2.41 19.92
CA VAL A 337 -31.99 3.67 20.49
C VAL A 337 -33.33 4.10 19.88
N SER A 338 -33.69 3.65 18.66
CA SER A 338 -35.02 3.95 18.09
C SER A 338 -36.17 3.29 18.84
N ASP A 339 -35.89 2.22 19.57
CA ASP A 339 -36.88 1.33 20.16
C ASP A 339 -37.09 1.63 21.64
N ILE A 340 -36.29 2.53 22.22
CA ILE A 340 -36.44 2.98 23.60
C ILE A 340 -37.20 4.30 23.69
N HIS A 341 -37.77 4.54 24.87
CA HIS A 341 -38.34 5.83 25.23
C HIS A 341 -38.01 6.17 26.67
N TYR A 342 -38.08 7.46 27.04
CA TYR A 342 -37.91 7.89 28.42
C TYR A 342 -39.09 8.74 28.90
N VAL A 343 -39.32 8.66 30.20
CA VAL A 343 -40.29 9.46 30.95
C VAL A 343 -39.54 10.32 31.96
N VAL A 344 -39.85 11.61 31.98
CA VAL A 344 -39.38 12.55 33.01
C VAL A 344 -40.54 12.89 33.93
N GLU A 345 -40.35 12.67 35.23
CA GLU A 345 -41.30 13.03 36.28
C GLU A 345 -40.71 14.12 37.18
N TYR A 346 -41.54 15.09 37.57
CA TYR A 346 -41.24 16.09 38.59
C TYR A 346 -42.17 15.88 39.78
N ASP A 347 -41.61 15.58 40.96
CA ASP A 347 -42.35 15.27 42.19
C ASP A 347 -43.45 14.20 42.01
N GLY A 348 -43.22 13.25 41.10
CA GLY A 348 -44.13 12.14 40.79
C GLY A 348 -45.21 12.45 39.74
N GLU A 349 -45.18 13.62 39.12
CA GLU A 349 -46.01 13.96 37.97
C GLU A 349 -45.20 13.87 36.67
N VAL A 350 -45.71 13.16 35.67
CA VAL A 350 -45.08 13.06 34.34
C VAL A 350 -45.13 14.43 33.65
N ILE A 351 -43.95 14.98 33.36
CA ILE A 351 -43.78 16.28 32.71
C ILE A 351 -43.26 16.18 31.27
N SER A 352 -42.66 15.04 30.89
CA SER A 352 -42.19 14.80 29.52
C SER A 352 -42.12 13.31 29.21
N VAL A 353 -42.38 12.97 27.95
CA VAL A 353 -42.15 11.64 27.35
C VAL A 353 -41.47 11.84 26.00
N SER A 354 -40.39 11.12 25.73
CA SER A 354 -39.67 11.19 24.46
C SER A 354 -39.25 9.81 23.99
N TYR A 355 -39.18 9.63 22.67
CA TYR A 355 -38.87 8.35 22.01
C TYR A 355 -37.60 8.49 21.17
N GLY A 356 -36.88 7.41 20.97
CA GLY A 356 -35.80 7.37 19.99
C GLY A 356 -34.51 8.08 20.43
N ARG A 357 -34.27 8.18 21.75
CA ARG A 357 -33.15 8.94 22.32
C ARG A 357 -32.58 8.21 23.53
N ASP A 358 -31.26 8.25 23.67
CA ASP A 358 -30.47 7.72 24.78
C ASP A 358 -30.05 8.80 25.79
N SER A 359 -30.49 10.05 25.58
CA SER A 359 -30.15 11.20 26.40
C SER A 359 -31.34 12.10 26.64
N VAL A 360 -31.34 12.71 27.83
CA VAL A 360 -32.38 13.59 28.34
C VAL A 360 -31.78 14.95 28.65
N ASP A 361 -32.38 15.99 28.07
CA ASP A 361 -32.07 17.39 28.34
C ASP A 361 -33.31 18.09 28.93
N ILE A 362 -33.18 18.55 30.18
CA ILE A 362 -34.19 19.34 30.88
C ILE A 362 -33.65 20.75 31.04
N VAL A 363 -34.26 21.74 30.39
CA VAL A 363 -33.77 23.14 30.37
C VAL A 363 -34.80 24.10 30.94
N ALA A 364 -34.37 25.03 31.80
CA ALA A 364 -35.25 26.06 32.38
C ALA A 364 -35.67 27.12 31.34
N THR A 365 -34.78 27.40 30.38
CA THR A 365 -35.03 28.36 29.31
C THR A 365 -34.55 27.79 27.99
N GLY A 366 -35.41 27.79 26.97
CA GLY A 366 -35.10 27.26 25.65
C GLY A 366 -36.32 27.26 24.73
N ASP A 367 -36.06 27.25 23.43
CA ASP A 367 -37.07 27.12 22.36
C ASP A 367 -37.45 25.63 22.18
N THR A 368 -37.75 24.97 23.29
CA THR A 368 -38.23 23.59 23.30
C THR A 368 -39.74 23.64 23.48
N ASP A 369 -40.50 22.88 22.69
CA ASP A 369 -41.95 22.73 22.84
C ASP A 369 -42.37 22.13 24.21
N LEU A 370 -41.39 21.71 25.03
CA LEU A 370 -41.54 21.19 26.37
C LEU A 370 -41.40 22.31 27.41
N ILE A 371 -42.45 22.53 28.20
CA ILE A 371 -42.45 23.48 29.31
C ILE A 371 -42.13 22.72 30.59
N TYR A 372 -40.91 22.88 31.09
CA TYR A 372 -40.49 22.29 32.36
C TYR A 372 -40.84 23.20 33.55
N PRO A 373 -41.03 22.64 34.76
CA PRO A 373 -41.18 23.43 35.97
C PRO A 373 -39.97 24.34 36.20
N VAL A 374 -40.21 25.65 36.34
CA VAL A 374 -39.18 26.66 36.61
C VAL A 374 -39.32 27.23 38.03
N ALA A 375 -38.21 27.68 38.61
CA ALA A 375 -38.18 28.34 39.91
C ALA A 375 -38.81 29.75 39.84
N GLU A 376 -38.82 30.47 40.97
CA GLU A 376 -39.25 31.88 41.02
C GLU A 376 -38.43 32.77 40.07
N ASP A 377 -37.14 32.47 39.94
CA ASP A 377 -36.29 33.04 38.89
C ASP A 377 -36.31 32.10 37.67
N PRO A 378 -36.93 32.50 36.55
CA PRO A 378 -37.23 31.60 35.42
C PRO A 378 -35.97 31.12 34.68
N GLN A 379 -34.78 31.64 35.01
CA GLN A 379 -33.53 31.11 34.46
C GLN A 379 -33.12 29.75 35.07
N TYR A 380 -33.78 29.31 36.15
CA TYR A 380 -33.47 28.05 36.85
C TYR A 380 -34.68 27.09 36.89
N LEU A 381 -34.37 25.80 36.96
CA LEU A 381 -35.37 24.75 37.13
C LEU A 381 -35.99 24.82 38.54
N ALA A 382 -37.27 24.45 38.65
CA ALA A 382 -37.98 24.44 39.92
C ALA A 382 -37.29 23.47 40.90
N PRO A 383 -37.12 23.84 42.19
CA PRO A 383 -36.61 22.91 43.19
C PRO A 383 -37.59 21.75 43.37
N GLY A 384 -37.06 20.54 43.55
CA GLY A 384 -37.85 19.32 43.65
C GLY A 384 -37.07 18.10 43.19
N ARG A 385 -37.76 16.96 43.08
CA ARG A 385 -37.18 15.70 42.62
C ARG A 385 -37.53 15.47 41.15
N TYR A 386 -36.51 15.28 40.33
CA TYR A 386 -36.66 14.86 38.93
C TYR A 386 -36.32 13.38 38.83
N THR A 387 -37.20 12.57 38.27
CA THR A 387 -36.98 11.13 38.03
C THR A 387 -36.99 10.88 36.54
N ILE A 388 -35.97 10.19 36.04
CA ILE A 388 -35.84 9.80 34.64
C ILE A 388 -35.91 8.28 34.59
N THR A 389 -36.83 7.76 33.78
CA THR A 389 -37.00 6.32 33.55
C THR A 389 -36.90 6.04 32.07
N PHE A 390 -35.98 5.15 31.68
CA PHE A 390 -35.90 4.62 30.32
C PHE A 390 -36.61 3.28 30.26
N TYR A 391 -37.33 3.07 29.16
CA TYR A 391 -38.09 1.87 28.87
C TYR A 391 -37.66 1.32 27.51
N ASP A 392 -37.79 0.01 27.34
CA ASP A 392 -37.61 -0.65 26.04
C ASP A 392 -38.89 -0.59 25.19
N SER A 393 -38.91 -1.37 24.10
CA SER A 393 -40.04 -1.44 23.16
C SER A 393 -41.28 -2.12 23.72
N ASP A 394 -41.16 -2.89 24.80
CA ASP A 394 -42.24 -3.63 25.46
C ASP A 394 -42.75 -2.91 26.71
N ASP A 395 -42.34 -1.65 26.91
CA ASP A 395 -42.60 -0.83 28.09
C ASP A 395 -42.01 -1.42 29.40
N GLU A 396 -40.96 -2.25 29.31
CA GLU A 396 -40.22 -2.70 30.50
C GLU A 396 -39.16 -1.66 30.90
N ILE A 397 -38.99 -1.46 32.21
CA ILE A 397 -38.04 -0.48 32.73
C ILE A 397 -36.61 -0.98 32.50
N LEU A 398 -35.85 -0.25 31.69
CA LEU A 398 -34.41 -0.47 31.50
C LEU A 398 -33.63 0.09 32.68
N VAL A 399 -33.85 1.35 33.03
CA VAL A 399 -33.20 2.00 34.18
C VAL A 399 -34.07 3.15 34.69
N GLN A 400 -34.00 3.37 36.00
CA GLN A 400 -34.65 4.49 36.66
C GLN A 400 -33.69 5.11 37.67
N ASP A 401 -33.53 6.42 37.63
CA ASP A 401 -32.80 7.17 38.66
C ASP A 401 -33.42 8.56 38.88
N SER A 402 -33.03 9.22 39.97
CA SER A 402 -33.52 10.54 40.32
C SER A 402 -32.42 11.50 40.74
N CYS A 403 -32.60 12.79 40.43
CA CYS A 403 -31.80 13.87 40.99
C CYS A 403 -32.64 14.84 41.82
N GLY A 404 -31.98 15.50 42.77
CA GLY A 404 -32.57 16.59 43.55
C GLY A 404 -32.13 17.95 43.01
N VAL A 405 -33.07 18.86 42.76
CA VAL A 405 -32.79 20.26 42.46
C VAL A 405 -33.10 21.11 43.69
N ALA A 406 -32.13 21.89 44.15
CA ALA A 406 -32.31 22.91 45.15
C ALA A 406 -32.25 24.31 44.51
N TYR A 407 -33.07 25.23 45.02
CA TYR A 407 -33.01 26.64 44.68
C TYR A 407 -32.58 27.43 45.92
N VAL A 408 -31.52 28.23 45.78
CA VAL A 408 -30.99 29.09 46.84
C VAL A 408 -31.07 30.53 46.33
N PRO A 409 -32.00 31.36 46.87
CA PRO A 409 -32.04 32.78 46.55
C PRO A 409 -30.70 33.46 46.87
N ASP A 410 -30.31 34.44 46.05
CA ASP A 410 -29.10 35.25 46.24
C ASP A 410 -27.78 34.46 46.26
N TYR A 411 -27.73 33.32 45.58
CA TYR A 411 -26.50 32.54 45.45
C TYR A 411 -25.45 33.31 44.65
N ASP A 412 -24.36 33.67 45.33
CA ASP A 412 -23.24 34.39 44.73
C ASP A 412 -22.37 33.43 43.91
N HIS A 413 -22.57 33.44 42.59
CA HIS A 413 -21.80 32.62 41.64
C HIS A 413 -20.31 33.03 41.53
N THR A 414 -19.84 34.05 42.27
CA THR A 414 -18.45 34.52 42.21
C THR A 414 -17.47 33.77 43.13
N GLY A 415 -17.93 32.72 43.81
CA GLY A 415 -17.15 31.98 44.82
C GLY A 415 -16.32 30.77 44.33
N PHE A 416 -15.78 30.79 43.11
CA PHE A 416 -14.80 29.79 42.63
C PHE A 416 -13.43 30.40 42.37
#